data_AF-A0A401H8U0-F1
#
_entry.id   AF-A0A401H8U0-F1
#
_cell.length_a   1.000
_cell.length_b   1.000
_cell.length_c   1.000
_cell.angle_alpha   90.00
_cell.angle_beta   90.00
_cell.angle_gamma   90.00
#
_symmetry.space_group_name_H-M   'P 1'
#
loop_
_entity.id
_entity.type
_entity.pdbx_description
1 polymer ?
#
loop_
_entity_poly.entity_id
_entity_poly.type
_entity_poly.pdbx_seq_one_letter_code
_entity_poly.pdbx_strand_id
1 'polypeptide(L)' 'MVLVDTVGLTELIIIFVIALIVFGPERLTEIARNLGTAVREFRRAMSEASEERKRKGLD' A
#
# COMPACT_ATOMS: atom_id res chain seq x y z
N MET A 1 21.86 -16.85 20.15
CA MET A 1 21.80 -16.65 18.68
C MET A 1 20.43 -17.15 18.24
N VAL A 2 19.45 -16.26 18.22
CA VAL A 2 18.06 -16.60 17.87
C VAL A 2 17.98 -16.60 16.35
N LEU A 3 17.94 -17.80 15.79
CA LEU A 3 17.78 -18.07 14.38
C LEU A 3 16.28 -18.06 14.06
N VAL A 4 15.87 -17.06 13.29
CA VAL A 4 14.90 -17.08 12.17
C VAL A 4 14.01 -18.32 12.01
N ASP A 5 13.32 -18.80 13.05
CA ASP A 5 12.41 -19.96 12.91
C ASP A 5 11.00 -19.56 12.46
N THR A 6 10.60 -18.31 12.65
CA THR A 6 9.54 -17.59 11.96
C THR A 6 9.62 -16.17 12.49
N VAL A 7 9.52 -15.14 11.65
CA VAL A 7 9.36 -13.79 12.18
C VAL A 7 7.97 -13.75 12.80
N GLY A 8 7.89 -13.99 14.10
CA GLY A 8 6.65 -13.95 14.84
C GLY A 8 6.07 -12.54 14.82
N LEU A 9 4.79 -12.44 15.18
CA LEU A 9 4.11 -11.14 15.26
C LEU A 9 4.87 -10.17 16.18
N THR A 10 5.49 -10.69 17.25
CA THR A 10 6.29 -9.93 18.21
C THR A 10 7.53 -9.32 17.56
N GLU A 11 8.31 -10.08 16.81
CA GLU A 11 9.51 -9.60 16.12
C GLU A 11 9.16 -8.55 15.06
N LEU A 12 8.06 -8.76 14.31
CA LEU A 12 7.58 -7.78 13.34
C LEU A 12 7.21 -6.46 14.02
N ILE A 13 6.54 -6.50 15.17
CA ILE A 13 6.21 -5.31 15.96
C ILE A 13 7.48 -4.58 16.40
N ILE A 14 8.50 -5.29 16.89
CA ILE A 14 9.77 -4.67 17.30
C ILE A 14 10.45 -3.96 16.13
N ILE A 15 10.55 -4.63 14.98
CA ILE A 15 11.12 -4.03 13.76
C ILE A 15 10.30 -2.81 13.34
N PHE A 16 8.97 -2.90 13.39
CA PHE A 16 8.08 -1.80 13.05
C PHE A 16 8.24 -0.60 13.99
N VAL A 17 8.39 -0.82 15.29
CA VAL A 17 8.66 0.25 16.27
C VAL A 17 10.01 0.91 15.99
N ILE A 18 11.07 0.14 15.71
CA ILE A 18 12.37 0.71 15.34
C ILE A 18 12.27 1.52 14.05
N ALA A 19 11.59 0.99 13.03
CA ALA A 19 11.34 1.71 11.78
C ALA A 19 10.55 3.00 12.00
N LEU A 20 9.55 2.98 12.90
CA LEU A 20 8.79 4.16 13.28
C LEU A 20 9.61 5.20 14.03
N ILE A 21 10.59 4.81 14.84
CA ILE A 21 11.49 5.75 15.50
C ILE A 21 12.43 6.40 14.47
N VAL A 22 12.95 5.62 13.52
CA VAL A 22 13.87 6.11 12.49
C VAL A 22 13.17 7.00 11.46
N PHE A 23 12.03 6.56 10.95
CA PHE A 23 11.30 7.25 9.89
C PHE A 23 10.21 8.19 10.42
N GLY A 24 9.71 7.96 11.63
CA GLY A 24 8.55 8.66 12.18
C GLY A 24 7.21 8.06 11.71
N PRO A 25 6.16 8.08 12.54
CA PRO A 25 4.82 7.69 12.12
C PRO A 25 4.25 8.58 11.01
N GLU A 26 4.64 9.86 10.99
CA GLU A 26 4.18 10.84 10.01
C GLU A 26 4.55 10.44 8.58
N ARG A 27 5.81 10.04 8.33
CA ARG A 27 6.24 9.57 7.00
C ARG A 27 5.49 8.34 6.53
N LEU A 28 5.22 7.39 7.43
CA LEU A 28 4.42 6.21 7.10
C LEU A 28 2.99 6.58 6.70
N THR A 29 2.36 7.52 7.44
CA THR A 29 1.02 8.01 7.10
C THR A 29 0.99 8.81 5.79
N GLU A 30 2.02 9.60 5.51
CA GLU A 30 2.15 10.36 4.27
C GLU A 30 2.24 9.42 3.05
N ILE A 31 3.11 8.41 3.13
CA ILE A 31 3.25 7.38 2.10
C ILE A 31 1.92 6.65 1.88
N ALA A 32 1.24 6.24 2.97
CA ALA A 32 -0.05 5.57 2.87
C ALA A 32 -1.13 6.44 2.21
N ARG A 33 -1.17 7.75 2.52
CA ARG A 33 -2.11 8.70 1.89
C ARG A 33 -1.81 8.89 0.40
N ASN A 34 -0.54 9.02 0.04
CA ASN A 34 -0.11 9.19 -1.35
C ASN A 34 -0.40 7.93 -2.17
N LEU A 35 -0.06 6.76 -1.64
CA LEU A 35 -0.38 5.46 -2.27
C LEU A 35 -1.89 5.25 -2.37
N GLY A 36 -2.67 5.56 -1.34
CA GLY A 36 -4.12 5.44 -1.35
C GLY A 36 -4.76 6.31 -2.44
N THR A 37 -4.24 7.53 -2.61
CA THR A 37 -4.67 8.45 -3.67
C THR A 37 -4.31 7.89 -5.04
N ALA A 38 -3.07 7.43 -5.24
CA ALA A 38 -2.63 6.83 -6.49
C ALA A 38 -3.46 5.59 -6.88
N VAL A 39 -3.75 4.71 -5.92
CA VAL A 39 -4.59 3.52 -6.14
C VAL A 39 -6.02 3.92 -6.51
N ARG A 40 -6.58 4.97 -5.88
CA ARG A 40 -7.93 5.46 -6.19
C ARG A 40 -8.00 5.99 -7.61
N GLU A 41 -7.07 6.85 -8.01
CA GLU A 41 -7.02 7.40 -9.37
C GLU A 41 -6.78 6.30 -10.41
N PHE A 42 -5.90 5.34 -10.12
CA PHE A 42 -5.67 4.19 -10.98
C PHE A 42 -6.96 3.37 -11.19
N ARG A 43 -7.68 3.05 -10.11
CA ARG A 43 -8.97 2.33 -10.20
C ARG A 43 -10.00 3.10 -11.01
N ARG A 44 -10.06 4.42 -10.84
CA ARG A 44 -10.97 5.29 -11.59
C ARG A 44 -10.65 5.30 -13.08
N ALA A 45 -9.39 5.50 -13.45
CA ALA A 45 -8.96 5.47 -14.85
C ALA A 45 -9.25 4.11 -15.51
N MET A 46 -9.03 3.00 -14.79
CA MET A 46 -9.37 1.66 -15.28
C MET A 46 -10.87 1.48 -15.48
N SER A 47 -11.70 2.02 -14.58
CA SER A 47 -13.17 2.00 -14.73
C SER A 47 -13.63 2.83 -15.92
N GLU A 48 -13.13 4.05 -16.06
CA GLU A 48 -13.46 4.93 -17.19
C GLU A 48 -13.06 4.30 -18.53
N ALA A 49 -11.88 3.66 -18.60
CA ALA A 49 -11.44 2.93 -19.78
C ALA A 49 -12.32 1.70 -20.09
N SER A 50 -12.84 1.02 -19.07
CA SER A 50 -13.78 -0.10 -19.24
C SER A 50 -15.13 0.38 -19.78
N GLU A 51 -15.67 1.45 -19.21
CA GLU A 51 -16.93 2.05 -19.68
C GLU A 51 -16.80 2.62 -21.10
N GLU A 52 -15.65 3.20 -21.44
CA GLU A 52 -15.39 3.67 -22.80
C GLU A 52 -15.34 2.52 -23.82
N ARG A 53 -14.74 1.38 -23.48
CA ARG A 53 -14.75 0.18 -24.33
C ARG A 53 -16.17 -0.31 -24.59
N LYS A 54 -16.97 -0.43 -23.52
CA LYS A 54 -18.37 -0.85 -23.59
C LYS A 54 -19.23 0.11 -24.41
N ARG A 55 -19.02 1.43 -24.26
CA ARG A 55 -19.72 2.46 -25.04
C ARG A 55 -19.35 2.43 -26.53
N LYS A 56 -18.12 2.05 -26.87
CA LYS A 56 -17.66 1.93 -28.26
C LYS A 56 -18.15 0.64 -28.94
N GLY A 57 -18.93 -0.20 -28.25
CA GLY A 57 -19.48 -1.43 -28.82
C GLY A 57 -18.40 -2.39 -29.30
N LEU A 58 -17.23 -2.38 -28.63
CA LEU A 58 -16.11 -3.26 -28.91
C LEU A 58 -16.22 -4.63 -28.22
N ASP A 59 -17.42 -4.94 -27.73
CA ASP A 59 -17.81 -6.19 -27.07
C ASP A 59 -18.55 -7.11 -28.05
#